data_AF-A0A5J5VAT3-F1
#
_entry.id   AF-A0A5J5VAT3-F1
#
_cell.length_a   1.000
_cell.length_b   1.000
_cell.length_c   1.000
_cell.angle_alpha   90.00
_cell.angle_beta   90.00
_cell.angle_gamma   90.00
#
_symmetry.space_group_name_H-M   'P 1'
#
loop_
_entity.id
_entity.type
_entity.pdbx_description
1 polymer ?
#
loop_
_entity_poly.entity_id
_entity_poly.type
_entity_poly.pdbx_seq_one_letter_code
_entity_poly.pdbx_strand_id
1 'polypeptide(L)'
;MLRIWKWYQSCLSLHPVKTQIISSGFLWGIGDVAAQYITHSTAKKRLQYHKDDDNEFKVNWKRVAVTSMFGFGFVGPVGHFWYEELDKFIKMRLLLRPKSARFVAAKVAMDGLIFGPFDLFVFFTYMGFSAGKSTAQVKEDVKRDFLPALILEGGVWPIIQCLFVMD
;
A
#
# COMPACT_ATOMS: atom_id res chain seq x y z
N MET A 1 -15.25 16.55 -12.84
CA MET A 1 -13.95 16.00 -12.38
C MET A 1 -12.97 17.07 -11.88
N LEU A 2 -12.75 18.19 -12.59
CA LEU A 2 -11.79 19.24 -12.20
C LEU A 2 -12.04 19.92 -10.83
N ARG A 3 -13.29 20.01 -10.35
CA ARG A 3 -13.63 20.67 -9.08
C ARG A 3 -13.21 19.85 -7.85
N ILE A 4 -13.46 18.54 -7.86
CA ILE A 4 -13.06 17.63 -6.76
C ILE A 4 -11.53 17.54 -6.70
N TRP A 5 -10.88 17.46 -7.86
CA TRP A 5 -9.42 17.46 -7.95
C TRP A 5 -8.80 18.76 -7.40
N LYS A 6 -9.33 19.92 -7.80
CA LYS A 6 -8.87 21.22 -7.27
C LYS A 6 -9.12 21.38 -5.77
N TRP A 7 -10.25 20.87 -5.27
CA TRP A 7 -10.55 20.85 -3.84
C TRP A 7 -9.59 19.94 -3.06
N TYR A 8 -9.31 18.73 -3.58
CA TYR A 8 -8.31 17.83 -3.00
C TYR A 8 -6.91 18.46 -2.98
N GLN A 9 -6.47 19.07 -4.08
CA GLN A 9 -5.20 19.79 -4.15
C GLN A 9 -5.14 20.96 -3.15
N SER A 10 -6.26 21.67 -2.95
CA SER A 10 -6.34 22.76 -1.96
C SER A 10 -6.24 22.23 -0.53
N CYS A 11 -6.92 21.13 -0.22
CA CYS A 11 -6.81 20.46 1.08
C CYS A 11 -5.40 19.91 1.33
N LEU A 12 -4.77 19.34 0.31
CA LEU A 12 -3.40 18.84 0.37
C LEU A 12 -2.38 19.98 0.60
N SER A 13 -2.63 21.16 0.03
CA SER A 13 -1.80 22.35 0.24
C SER A 13 -2.00 23.01 1.61
N LEU A 14 -3.22 22.98 2.15
CA LEU A 14 -3.55 23.65 3.42
C LEU A 14 -3.29 22.76 4.65
N HIS A 15 -3.54 21.45 4.53
CA HIS A 15 -3.35 20.47 5.58
C HIS A 15 -2.79 19.16 5.00
N PRO A 16 -1.52 19.15 4.59
CA PRO A 16 -0.90 18.02 3.88
C PRO A 16 -0.98 16.73 4.70
N VAL A 17 -0.61 16.79 5.98
CA VAL A 17 -0.59 15.62 6.88
C VAL A 17 -2.00 15.07 7.12
N LYS A 18 -2.98 15.93 7.44
CA LYS A 18 -4.36 15.48 7.72
C LYS A 18 -5.01 14.87 6.50
N THR A 19 -4.83 15.50 5.33
CA THR A 19 -5.39 15.02 4.07
C THR A 19 -4.79 13.67 3.71
N GLN A 20 -3.46 13.53 3.84
CA GLN A 20 -2.75 12.29 3.56
C GLN A 20 -3.17 11.15 4.49
N ILE A 21 -3.30 11.42 5.79
CA ILE A 21 -3.78 10.46 6.78
C ILE A 21 -5.18 9.93 6.42
N ILE A 22 -6.11 10.84 6.14
CA ILE A 22 -7.50 10.48 5.81
C ILE A 22 -7.53 9.72 4.48
N SER A 23 -6.86 10.22 3.43
CA SER A 23 -6.84 9.55 2.13
C SER A 23 -6.22 8.16 2.20
N SER A 24 -5.14 7.99 2.98
CA SER A 24 -4.50 6.70 3.16
C SER A 24 -5.44 5.70 3.83
N GLY A 25 -6.15 6.08 4.89
CA GLY A 25 -7.13 5.18 5.52
C GLY A 25 -8.21 4.69 4.54
N PHE A 26 -8.78 5.59 3.73
CA PHE A 26 -9.76 5.22 2.72
C PHE A 26 -9.17 4.35 1.61
N LEU A 27 -7.98 4.68 1.10
CA LEU A 27 -7.32 3.94 0.04
C LEU A 27 -7.03 2.50 0.47
N TRP A 28 -6.53 2.32 1.70
CA TRP A 28 -6.26 1.02 2.28
C TRP A 28 -7.54 0.20 2.51
N GLY A 29 -8.65 0.85 2.91
CA GLY A 29 -9.95 0.20 3.02
C GLY A 29 -10.48 -0.30 1.68
N ILE A 30 -10.46 0.55 0.66
CA ILE A 30 -10.88 0.19 -0.71
C ILE A 30 -9.98 -0.92 -1.27
N GLY A 31 -8.67 -0.80 -1.07
CA GLY A 31 -7.69 -1.81 -1.49
C GLY A 31 -7.95 -3.16 -0.84
N ASP A 32 -8.33 -3.19 0.44
CA ASP A 32 -8.67 -4.43 1.13
C ASP A 32 -9.94 -5.08 0.57
N VAL A 33 -10.99 -4.29 0.28
CA VAL A 33 -12.21 -4.80 -0.39
C VAL A 33 -11.88 -5.38 -1.76
N ALA A 34 -11.04 -4.69 -2.54
CA ALA A 34 -10.60 -5.19 -3.85
C ALA A 34 -9.78 -6.49 -3.72
N ALA A 35 -8.88 -6.57 -2.75
CA ALA A 35 -8.11 -7.77 -2.47
C ALA A 35 -9.02 -8.95 -2.09
N GLN A 36 -10.00 -8.73 -1.19
CA GLN A 36 -10.99 -9.74 -0.82
C GLN A 36 -11.80 -10.22 -2.03
N TYR A 37 -12.21 -9.28 -2.90
CA TYR A 37 -12.95 -9.60 -4.12
C TYR A 37 -12.12 -10.44 -5.10
N ILE A 38 -10.85 -10.08 -5.32
CA ILE A 38 -9.92 -10.82 -6.19
C ILE A 38 -9.68 -12.22 -5.63
N THR A 39 -9.45 -12.35 -4.32
CA THR A 39 -9.27 -13.65 -3.66
C THR A 39 -10.52 -14.52 -3.82
N HIS A 40 -11.71 -13.95 -3.62
CA HIS A 40 -12.97 -14.67 -3.80
C HIS A 40 -13.20 -15.08 -5.26
N SER A 41 -12.99 -14.17 -6.22
CA SER A 41 -13.15 -14.46 -7.64
C SER A 41 -12.16 -15.53 -8.13
N THR A 42 -10.92 -15.48 -7.65
CA THR A 42 -9.89 -16.49 -8.00
C THR A 42 -10.21 -17.84 -7.38
N ALA A 43 -10.66 -17.89 -6.11
CA ALA A 43 -11.10 -19.11 -5.46
C ALA A 43 -12.33 -19.71 -6.16
N LYS A 44 -13.32 -18.88 -6.51
CA LYS A 44 -14.52 -19.30 -7.25
C LYS A 44 -14.16 -19.88 -8.61
N LYS A 45 -13.28 -19.25 -9.39
CA LYS A 45 -12.81 -19.80 -10.68
C LYS A 45 -12.13 -21.17 -10.51
N ARG A 46 -11.38 -21.38 -9.43
CA ARG A 46 -10.72 -22.66 -9.13
C ARG A 46 -11.71 -23.74 -8.68
N LEU A 47 -12.73 -23.36 -7.91
CA LEU A 47 -13.76 -24.26 -7.36
C LEU A 47 -14.93 -24.53 -8.33
N GLN A 48 -15.22 -23.64 -9.27
CA GLN A 48 -16.19 -23.86 -10.36
C GLN A 48 -15.80 -25.03 -11.27
N TYR A 49 -14.56 -25.50 -11.20
CA TYR A 49 -14.17 -26.77 -11.82
C TYR A 49 -14.73 -28.00 -11.08
N HIS A 50 -15.23 -27.88 -9.85
CA HIS A 50 -15.60 -29.00 -8.98
C HIS A 50 -16.95 -28.95 -8.24
N LYS A 51 -17.73 -27.84 -8.22
CA LYS A 51 -19.18 -27.84 -7.87
C LYS A 51 -19.80 -26.44 -7.94
N ASP A 52 -21.08 -26.37 -8.34
CA ASP A 52 -21.99 -25.23 -8.14
C ASP A 52 -22.25 -25.07 -6.63
N ASP A 53 -21.48 -24.18 -5.99
CA ASP A 53 -21.82 -23.68 -4.65
C ASP A 53 -21.93 -22.15 -4.74
N ASP A 54 -23.14 -21.67 -4.52
CA ASP A 54 -23.63 -20.29 -4.60
C ASP A 54 -23.15 -19.48 -3.39
N ASN A 55 -21.85 -19.53 -3.11
CA ASN A 55 -21.23 -18.68 -2.11
C ASN A 55 -21.23 -17.23 -2.61
N GLU A 56 -22.17 -16.44 -2.09
CA GLU A 56 -22.19 -14.99 -2.24
C GLU A 56 -20.92 -14.39 -1.62
N PHE A 57 -20.34 -13.42 -2.33
CA PHE A 57 -19.20 -12.67 -1.84
C PHE A 57 -19.58 -11.85 -0.59
N LYS A 58 -19.05 -12.25 0.58
CA LYS A 58 -19.24 -11.53 1.83
C LYS A 58 -17.97 -10.76 2.20
N VAL A 59 -18.09 -9.43 2.25
CA VAL A 59 -16.99 -8.55 2.66
C VAL A 59 -16.75 -8.69 4.17
N ASN A 60 -15.51 -8.98 4.55
CA ASN A 60 -15.06 -8.96 5.94
C ASN A 60 -14.77 -7.51 6.36
N TRP A 61 -15.79 -6.84 6.89
CA TRP A 61 -15.70 -5.47 7.39
C TRP A 61 -14.71 -5.29 8.54
N LYS A 62 -14.48 -6.32 9.36
CA LYS A 62 -13.45 -6.29 10.41
C LYS A 62 -12.06 -6.15 9.79
N ARG A 63 -11.76 -6.91 8.73
CA ARG A 63 -10.48 -6.80 8.00
C ARG A 63 -10.32 -5.44 7.35
N VAL A 64 -11.37 -4.94 6.70
CA VAL A 64 -11.38 -3.59 6.10
C VAL A 64 -11.12 -2.51 7.14
N ALA A 65 -11.74 -2.60 8.32
CA ALA A 65 -11.52 -1.64 9.40
C ALA A 65 -10.06 -1.69 9.91
N VAL A 66 -9.51 -2.89 10.11
CA VAL A 66 -8.13 -3.09 10.56
C VAL A 66 -7.12 -2.51 9.57
N THR A 67 -7.28 -2.80 8.27
CA THR A 67 -6.39 -2.25 7.22
C THR A 67 -6.58 -0.74 7.04
N SER A 68 -7.80 -0.23 7.14
CA SER A 68 -8.06 1.22 7.10
C SER A 68 -7.38 1.94 8.28
N MET A 69 -7.42 1.35 9.49
CA MET A 69 -6.71 1.87 10.65
C MET A 69 -5.19 1.84 10.46
N PHE A 70 -4.65 0.83 9.78
CA PHE A 70 -3.24 0.78 9.41
C PHE A 70 -2.88 1.92 8.44
N GLY A 71 -3.69 2.12 7.40
CA GLY A 71 -3.53 3.22 6.46
C GLY A 71 -3.59 4.59 7.13
N PHE A 72 -4.52 4.78 8.06
CA PHE A 72 -4.72 6.02 8.80
C PHE A 72 -3.60 6.28 9.84
N GLY A 73 -3.30 5.30 10.68
CA GLY A 73 -2.43 5.45 11.84
C GLY A 73 -0.95 5.25 11.57
N PHE A 74 -0.59 4.48 10.53
CA PHE A 74 0.80 4.16 10.20
C PHE A 74 1.19 4.73 8.84
N VAL A 75 0.59 4.26 7.76
CA VAL A 75 1.05 4.60 6.39
C VAL A 75 0.85 6.09 6.07
N GLY A 76 -0.25 6.68 6.53
CA GLY A 76 -0.51 8.12 6.43
C GLY A 76 0.62 8.98 7.02
N PRO A 77 0.85 8.94 8.34
CA PRO A 77 1.88 9.77 8.97
C PRO A 77 3.29 9.31 8.64
N VAL A 78 3.60 8.01 8.74
CA VAL A 78 4.96 7.50 8.51
C VAL A 78 5.35 7.69 7.05
N GLY A 79 4.44 7.41 6.11
CA GLY A 79 4.69 7.65 4.69
C GLY A 79 4.92 9.13 4.38
N HIS A 80 4.20 10.05 5.03
CA HIS A 80 4.43 11.49 4.85
C HIS A 80 5.86 11.89 5.23
N PHE A 81 6.27 11.56 6.46
CA PHE A 81 7.60 11.89 6.95
C PHE A 81 8.70 11.15 6.17
N TRP A 82 8.47 9.89 5.81
CA TRP A 82 9.40 9.12 4.98
C TRP A 82 9.66 9.82 3.63
N TYR A 83 8.60 10.21 2.92
CA TYR A 83 8.76 10.89 1.63
C TYR A 83 9.38 12.28 1.77
N GLU A 84 9.11 13.01 2.86
CA GLU A 84 9.75 14.30 3.13
C GLU A 84 11.26 14.14 3.35
N GLU A 85 11.67 13.18 4.18
CA GLU A 85 13.08 12.89 4.45
C GLU A 85 13.79 12.32 3.23
N LEU A 86 13.11 11.48 2.45
CA LEU A 86 13.64 10.94 1.20
C LEU A 86 13.88 12.05 0.17
N ASP A 87 12.96 13.00 0.05
CA ASP A 87 13.11 14.17 -0.81
C ASP A 87 14.32 15.03 -0.39
N LYS A 88 14.48 15.27 0.92
CA LYS A 88 15.65 15.99 1.46
C LYS A 88 16.94 15.24 1.19
N PHE A 89 16.95 13.93 1.42
CA PHE A 89 18.13 13.08 1.20
C PHE A 89 18.56 13.08 -0.27
N ILE A 90 17.64 12.87 -1.21
CA ILE A 90 17.96 12.84 -2.64
C ILE A 90 18.45 14.22 -3.13
N LYS A 91 17.84 15.31 -2.67
CA LYS A 91 18.27 16.68 -3.04
C LYS A 91 19.65 17.01 -2.47
N MET A 92 19.88 16.70 -1.19
CA MET A 92 21.08 17.14 -0.47
C MET A 92 22.29 16.21 -0.65
N ARG A 93 22.06 14.89 -0.74
CA ARG A 93 23.14 13.89 -0.79
C ARG A 93 23.41 13.40 -2.20
N LEU A 94 22.36 13.15 -2.98
CA LEU A 94 22.50 12.69 -4.37
C LEU A 94 22.58 13.84 -5.38
N LEU A 95 22.32 15.09 -4.96
CA LEU A 95 22.38 16.31 -5.78
C LEU A 95 21.58 16.19 -7.10
N LEU A 96 20.52 15.36 -7.09
CA LEU A 96 19.71 15.12 -8.28
C LEU A 96 18.72 16.26 -8.48
N ARG A 97 18.58 16.72 -9.72
CA ARG A 97 17.60 17.76 -10.06
C ARG A 97 16.17 17.25 -9.80
N PRO A 98 15.33 18.02 -9.09
CA PRO A 98 13.92 17.72 -8.95
C PRO A 98 13.28 17.53 -10.33
N LYS A 99 12.35 16.57 -10.45
CA LYS A 99 11.64 16.23 -11.70
C LYS A 99 12.50 15.59 -12.81
N SER A 100 13.72 15.16 -12.51
CA SER A 100 14.47 14.30 -13.44
C SER A 100 14.02 12.85 -13.32
N ALA A 101 14.04 12.09 -14.43
CA ALA A 101 13.84 10.63 -14.41
C ALA A 101 14.77 9.93 -13.41
N ARG A 102 16.01 10.43 -13.25
CA ARG A 102 16.97 9.90 -12.25
C ARG A 102 16.51 10.15 -10.81
N PHE A 103 15.90 11.29 -10.54
CA PHE A 103 15.35 11.61 -9.23
C PHE A 103 14.21 10.65 -8.89
N VAL A 104 13.30 10.42 -9.84
CA VAL A 104 12.18 9.49 -9.66
C VAL A 104 12.68 8.05 -9.49
N ALA A 105 13.62 7.61 -10.33
CA ALA A 105 14.19 6.27 -10.23
C ALA A 105 14.91 6.03 -8.89
N ALA A 106 15.72 6.98 -8.41
CA ALA A 106 16.37 6.89 -7.11
C ALA A 106 15.34 6.82 -5.97
N LYS A 107 14.27 7.62 -6.07
CA LYS A 107 13.17 7.61 -5.11
C LYS A 107 12.48 6.25 -5.05
N VAL A 108 12.09 5.70 -6.21
CA VAL A 108 11.47 4.37 -6.31
C VAL A 108 12.39 3.28 -5.78
N ALA A 109 13.68 3.34 -6.09
CA ALA A 109 14.64 2.34 -5.62
C ALA A 109 14.78 2.39 -4.09
N MET A 110 14.91 3.57 -3.49
CA MET A 110 15.00 3.70 -2.03
C MET A 110 13.70 3.29 -1.34
N ASP A 111 12.55 3.62 -1.94
CA ASP A 111 11.24 3.22 -1.44
C ASP A 111 11.11 1.70 -1.46
N GLY A 112 11.36 1.06 -2.61
CA GLY A 112 11.23 -0.39 -2.75
C GLY A 112 12.30 -1.22 -2.02
N LEU A 113 13.49 -0.67 -1.77
CA LEU A 113 14.57 -1.40 -1.09
C LEU A 113 14.60 -1.20 0.43
N ILE A 114 14.11 -0.07 0.93
CA ILE A 114 14.16 0.26 2.36
C ILE A 114 12.77 0.26 2.96
N PHE A 115 11.86 1.05 2.38
CA PHE A 115 10.53 1.23 2.95
C PHE A 115 9.62 0.05 2.67
N GLY A 116 9.62 -0.51 1.46
CA GLY A 116 8.80 -1.67 1.08
C GLY A 116 9.00 -2.87 2.02
N PRO A 117 10.24 -3.38 2.22
CA PRO A 117 10.49 -4.48 3.15
C PRO A 117 10.07 -4.15 4.59
N PHE A 118 10.27 -2.91 5.02
CA PHE A 118 9.91 -2.47 6.37
C PHE A 118 8.38 -2.38 6.54
N ASP A 119 7.68 -1.74 5.62
CA ASP A 119 6.23 -1.57 5.62
C ASP A 119 5.52 -2.92 5.51
N LEU A 120 5.94 -3.79 4.60
CA LEU A 120 5.41 -5.16 4.48
C LEU A 120 5.59 -5.94 5.78
N PHE A 121 6.76 -5.85 6.41
CA PHE A 121 7.01 -6.57 7.67
C PHE A 121 6.07 -6.08 8.78
N VAL A 122 5.93 -4.76 8.93
CA VAL A 122 5.04 -4.16 9.92
C VAL A 122 3.58 -4.51 9.61
N PHE A 123 3.18 -4.45 8.34
CA PHE A 123 1.83 -4.78 7.88
C PHE A 123 1.46 -6.23 8.20
N PHE A 124 2.27 -7.21 7.78
CA PHE A 124 1.98 -8.63 8.05
C PHE A 124 1.94 -8.91 9.55
N THR A 125 2.83 -8.30 10.32
CA THR A 125 2.86 -8.43 11.78
C THR A 125 1.59 -7.88 12.41
N TYR A 126 1.20 -6.66 12.04
CA TYR A 126 -0.01 -5.99 12.53
C TYR A 126 -1.29 -6.76 12.15
N MET A 127 -1.39 -7.22 10.91
CA MET A 127 -2.52 -8.01 10.43
C MET A 127 -2.63 -9.35 11.14
N GLY A 128 -1.49 -10.02 11.37
CA GLY A 128 -1.43 -11.29 12.07
C GLY A 128 -1.95 -11.18 13.50
N PHE A 129 -1.46 -10.20 14.26
CA PHE A 129 -1.93 -9.98 15.64
C PHE A 129 -3.37 -9.48 15.70
N SER A 130 -3.80 -8.61 14.78
CA SER A 130 -5.19 -8.14 14.71
C SER A 130 -6.19 -9.25 14.36
N ALA A 131 -5.72 -10.31 13.70
CA ALA A 131 -6.48 -11.54 13.46
C ALA A 131 -6.48 -12.50 14.66
N GLY A 132 -5.77 -12.20 15.74
CA GLY A 132 -5.66 -13.04 16.93
C GLY A 132 -4.67 -14.20 16.81
N LYS A 133 -3.74 -14.14 15.85
CA LYS A 133 -2.72 -15.19 15.65
C LYS A 133 -1.64 -15.13 16.73
N SER A 134 -1.06 -16.28 17.06
CA SER A 134 0.10 -16.36 17.94
C SER A 134 1.38 -15.86 17.24
N THR A 135 2.39 -15.50 18.02
CA THR A 135 3.69 -15.05 17.48
C THR A 135 4.33 -16.07 16.53
N ALA A 136 4.18 -17.36 16.81
CA ALA A 136 4.67 -18.44 15.96
C ALA A 136 3.96 -18.45 14.59
N GLN A 137 2.62 -18.31 14.60
CA GLN A 137 1.82 -18.25 13.37
C GLN A 137 2.13 -17.02 12.54
N VAL A 138 2.26 -15.84 13.18
CA VAL A 138 2.64 -14.61 12.48
C VAL A 138 4.01 -14.75 11.84
N LYS A 139 5.00 -15.33 12.55
CA LYS A 139 6.34 -15.57 12.01
C LYS A 139 6.31 -16.50 10.80
N GLU A 140 5.48 -17.53 10.83
CA GLU A 140 5.32 -18.47 9.71
C GLU A 140 4.67 -17.81 8.50
N ASP A 141 3.59 -17.04 8.71
CA ASP A 141 2.93 -16.29 7.65
C ASP A 141 3.86 -15.26 7.01
N VAL A 142 4.62 -14.50 7.82
CA VAL A 142 5.63 -13.57 7.32
C VAL A 142 6.66 -14.34 6.48
N LYS A 143 7.22 -15.45 6.97
CA LYS A 143 8.20 -16.22 6.19
C LYS A 143 7.64 -16.73 4.86
N ARG A 144 6.37 -17.15 4.83
CA ARG A 144 5.71 -17.68 3.65
C ARG A 144 5.40 -16.60 2.62
N ASP A 145 4.82 -15.49 3.08
CA ASP A 145 4.15 -14.52 2.20
C ASP A 145 5.00 -13.26 1.95
N PHE A 146 6.03 -12.99 2.76
CA PHE A 146 6.84 -11.76 2.67
C PHE A 146 7.61 -11.67 1.35
N LEU A 147 8.34 -12.71 0.96
CA LEU A 147 9.12 -12.69 -0.29
C LEU A 147 8.24 -12.60 -1.54
N PRO A 148 7.17 -13.41 -1.67
CA PRO A 148 6.22 -13.25 -2.77
C PRO A 148 5.61 -11.84 -2.84
N ALA A 149 5.22 -11.27 -1.69
CA ALA A 149 4.67 -9.92 -1.63
C ALA A 149 5.71 -8.86 -2.04
N LEU A 150 6.95 -8.97 -1.58
CA LEU A 150 8.02 -8.04 -1.92
C LEU A 150 8.37 -8.07 -3.41
N ILE A 151 8.40 -9.26 -4.03
CA ILE A 151 8.62 -9.40 -5.47
C ILE A 151 7.47 -8.75 -6.25
N LEU A 152 6.23 -8.97 -5.80
CA LEU A 152 5.06 -8.38 -6.45
C LEU A 152 5.08 -6.85 -6.35
N GLU A 153 5.34 -6.31 -5.17
CA GLU A 153 5.45 -4.87 -4.93
C GLU A 153 6.59 -4.26 -5.77
N GLY A 154 7.78 -4.87 -5.73
CA GLY A 154 8.95 -4.44 -6.49
C GLY A 154 8.78 -4.57 -8.01
N GLY A 155 7.88 -5.45 -8.48
CA GLY A 155 7.55 -5.58 -9.90
C GLY A 155 6.48 -4.60 -10.37
N VAL A 156 5.41 -4.43 -9.60
CA VAL A 156 4.26 -3.60 -9.97
C VAL A 156 4.55 -2.11 -9.82
N TRP A 157 5.24 -1.72 -8.75
CA TRP A 157 5.45 -0.30 -8.43
C TRP A 157 6.26 0.46 -9.48
N PRO A 158 7.39 -0.07 -10.01
CA PRO A 158 8.13 0.60 -11.08
C PRO A 158 7.33 0.74 -12.37
N ILE A 159 6.46 -0.22 -12.69
CA ILE A 159 5.60 -0.17 -13.89
C ILE A 159 4.61 1.00 -13.77
N ILE A 160 3.96 1.13 -12.60
CA ILE A 160 3.05 2.25 -12.31
C ILE A 160 3.81 3.58 -12.41
N GLN A 161 5.02 3.67 -11.85
CA GLN A 161 5.80 4.89 -11.91
C GLN A 161 6.19 5.28 -13.35
N CYS A 162 6.54 4.30 -14.20
CA CYS A 162 6.82 4.54 -15.61
C CYS A 162 5.61 5.14 -16.34
N LEU A 163 4.38 4.72 -16.01
CA LEU A 163 3.17 5.29 -16.60
C LEU A 163 3.01 6.77 -16.20
N PHE A 164 3.24 7.12 -14.94
CA PHE A 164 3.07 8.50 -14.45
C PHE A 164 4.21 9.46 -14.80
N VAL A 165 5.40 8.96 -15.18
CA VAL A 165 6.55 9.78 -15.59
C VAL A 165 6.48 10.17 -17.07
N MET A 166 5.66 9.50 -17.88
CA MET A 166 5.52 9.77 -19.31
C MET A 166 4.46 10.84 -19.67
N ASP A 167 3.71 11.34 -18.69
CA ASP A 167 2.74 12.45 -18.81
C ASP A 167 3.29 13.75 -18.18
#